data_AF-A0A1M6DH69-F1
#
_entry.id   AF-A0A1M6DH69-F1
#
_cell.length_a   1.000
_cell.length_b   1.000
_cell.length_c   1.000
_cell.angle_alpha   90.00
_cell.angle_beta   90.00
_cell.angle_gamma   90.00
#
_symmetry.space_group_name_H-M   'P 1'
#
loop_
_entity.id
_entity.type
_entity.pdbx_description
1 polymer ?
#
loop_
_entity_poly.entity_id
_entity_poly.type
_entity_poly.pdbx_seq_one_letter_code
_entity_poly.pdbx_strand_id
1 'polypeptide(L)'
;MVNTSEFIERLNKVLGFYDLSASVFADKIGVQRSSISHLLSGRNKPSLEFVLKVISAFPDVDLYWLLNGKGSFPSRSKTNDVEKEIVVAPETQPKKPIQQYVDPSEKHKTIEKIIIFYTDGSFKAYNENG
;
A
#
# COMPACT_ATOMS: atom_id res chain seq x y z
N MET A 1 17.41 9.34 13.12
CA MET A 1 17.03 8.26 14.06
C MET A 1 15.54 8.02 13.89
N VAL A 2 15.06 6.77 13.78
CA VAL A 2 13.63 6.49 13.58
C VAL A 2 12.85 6.96 14.80
N ASN A 3 11.83 7.79 14.59
CA ASN A 3 10.90 8.20 15.63
C ASN A 3 9.88 7.06 15.86
N THR A 4 9.97 6.41 17.02
CA THR A 4 9.12 5.26 17.35
C THR A 4 7.64 5.63 17.38
N SER A 5 7.27 6.82 17.87
CA SER A 5 5.87 7.25 17.95
C SER A 5 5.26 7.38 16.56
N GLU A 6 5.94 8.10 15.67
CA GLU A 6 5.47 8.28 14.29
C GLU A 6 5.45 6.96 13.50
N PHE A 7 6.39 6.05 13.77
CA PHE A 7 6.38 4.71 13.20
C PHE A 7 5.12 3.94 13.61
N ILE A 8 4.75 3.98 14.90
CA ILE A 8 3.55 3.34 15.42
C ILE A 8 2.29 3.95 14.79
N GLU A 9 2.23 5.27 14.65
CA GLU A 9 1.12 5.94 13.96
C GLU A 9 0.95 5.46 12.52
N ARG A 10 2.05 5.34 11.77
CA ARG A 10 2.04 4.81 10.40
C ARG A 10 1.66 3.34 10.37
N LEU A 11 2.14 2.54 11.32
CA LEU A 11 1.73 1.14 11.46
C LEU A 11 0.22 1.03 11.71
N ASN A 12 -0.35 1.85 12.58
CA ASN A 12 -1.79 1.91 12.82
C ASN A 12 -2.57 2.30 11.56
N LYS A 13 -2.04 3.21 10.72
CA LYS A 13 -2.62 3.51 9.40
C LYS A 13 -2.65 2.28 8.49
N VAL A 14 -1.59 1.46 8.50
CA VAL A 14 -1.56 0.20 7.75
C VAL A 14 -2.63 -0.77 8.28
N LEU A 15 -2.73 -0.95 9.60
CA LEU A 15 -3.76 -1.81 10.20
C LEU A 15 -5.17 -1.35 9.80
N GLY A 16 -5.46 -0.05 9.91
CA GLY A 16 -6.76 0.51 9.54
C GLY A 16 -7.07 0.41 8.04
N PHE A 17 -6.07 0.59 7.18
CA PHE A 17 -6.25 0.47 5.73
C PHE A 17 -6.64 -0.94 5.28
N TYR A 18 -6.06 -1.97 5.91
CA TYR A 18 -6.39 -3.38 5.63
C TYR A 18 -7.50 -3.95 6.54
N ASP A 19 -8.10 -3.13 7.40
CA ASP A 19 -9.09 -3.54 8.43
C ASP A 19 -8.63 -4.73 9.29
N LEU A 20 -7.36 -4.71 9.71
CA LEU A 20 -6.74 -5.78 10.49
C LEU A 20 -6.65 -5.43 11.97
N SER A 21 -7.04 -6.38 12.81
CA SER A 21 -6.67 -6.35 14.23
C SER A 21 -5.17 -6.62 14.42
N ALA A 22 -4.61 -6.16 15.54
CA ALA A 22 -3.21 -6.40 15.90
C ALA A 22 -2.84 -7.89 15.94
N SER A 23 -3.77 -8.75 16.37
CA SER A 23 -3.57 -10.20 16.41
C SER A 23 -3.46 -10.79 15.00
N VAL A 24 -4.39 -10.45 14.11
CA VAL A 24 -4.39 -10.95 12.72
C VAL A 24 -3.18 -10.41 11.97
N PHE A 25 -2.80 -9.15 12.20
CA PHE A 25 -1.58 -8.57 11.67
C PHE A 25 -0.34 -9.37 12.10
N ALA A 26 -0.21 -9.71 13.38
CA ALA A 26 0.90 -10.49 13.92
C ALA A 26 1.01 -11.86 13.23
N ASP A 27 -0.14 -12.55 13.11
CA ASP A 27 -0.24 -13.86 12.50
C ASP A 27 0.16 -13.78 11.00
N LYS A 28 -0.29 -12.74 10.29
CA LYS A 28 0.00 -12.53 8.85
C LYS A 28 1.49 -12.32 8.57
N ILE A 29 2.20 -11.59 9.43
CA ILE A 29 3.64 -11.35 9.26
C ILE A 29 4.52 -12.38 9.97
N GLY A 30 3.92 -13.39 10.61
CA GLY A 30 4.65 -14.45 11.31
C GLY A 30 5.50 -13.92 12.48
N VAL A 31 4.92 -13.08 13.32
CA VAL A 31 5.53 -12.62 14.58
C VAL A 31 4.61 -12.88 15.77
N GLN A 32 5.16 -12.87 16.98
CA GLN A 32 4.38 -13.11 18.18
C GLN A 32 3.43 -11.92 18.47
N ARG A 33 2.18 -12.21 18.84
CA ARG A 33 1.17 -11.18 19.18
C ARG A 33 1.63 -10.24 20.31
N SER A 34 2.34 -10.78 21.30
CA SER A 34 2.95 -9.98 22.37
C SER A 34 3.94 -8.94 21.84
N SER A 35 4.74 -9.29 20.81
CA SER A 35 5.66 -8.36 20.17
C SER A 35 4.93 -7.16 19.54
N ILE A 36 3.75 -7.39 18.93
CA ILE A 36 2.91 -6.31 18.41
C ILE A 36 2.40 -5.42 19.55
N SER A 37 1.86 -6.00 20.62
CA SER A 37 1.37 -5.21 21.76
C SER A 37 2.46 -4.35 22.41
N HIS A 38 3.67 -4.89 22.58
CA HIS A 38 4.79 -4.13 23.13
C HIS A 38 5.28 -3.02 22.20
N LEU A 39 5.23 -3.24 20.89
CA LEU A 39 5.55 -2.25 19.88
C LEU A 39 4.52 -1.11 19.88
N LEU A 40 3.23 -1.44 19.78
CA LEU A 40 2.15 -0.45 19.72
C LEU A 40 2.01 0.38 21.01
N SER A 41 2.45 -0.15 22.15
CA SER A 41 2.51 0.62 23.41
C SER A 41 3.73 1.55 23.52
N GLY A 42 4.61 1.59 22.52
CA GLY A 42 5.78 2.49 22.49
C GLY A 42 6.94 2.07 23.38
N ARG A 43 6.86 0.90 24.03
CA ARG A 43 7.93 0.40 24.91
C ARG A 43 9.13 -0.14 24.13
N ASN A 44 8.91 -0.64 22.92
CA ASN A 44 9.95 -1.26 22.11
C ASN A 44 10.15 -0.54 20.76
N LYS A 45 11.39 -0.53 20.27
CA LYS A 45 11.70 -0.15 18.89
C LYS A 45 11.43 -1.34 17.95
N PRO A 46 10.93 -1.10 16.72
CA PRO A 46 10.82 -2.16 15.73
C PRO A 46 12.22 -2.66 15.35
N SER A 47 12.38 -3.99 15.24
CA SER A 47 13.60 -4.59 14.71
C SER A 47 13.62 -4.49 13.18
N LEU A 48 14.81 -4.61 12.58
CA LEU A 48 14.93 -4.65 11.12
C LEU A 48 14.12 -5.82 10.53
N GLU A 49 14.25 -7.01 11.13
CA GLU A 49 13.48 -8.20 10.75
C GLU A 49 11.96 -7.95 10.74
N PHE A 50 11.46 -7.24 11.76
CA PHE A 50 10.06 -6.86 11.80
C PHE A 50 9.68 -5.99 10.59
N VAL A 51 10.46 -4.95 10.33
CA VAL A 51 10.19 -4.02 9.22
C VAL A 51 10.22 -4.74 7.87
N LEU A 52 11.18 -5.64 7.66
CA LEU A 52 11.29 -6.44 6.43
C LEU A 52 10.07 -7.36 6.25
N LYS A 53 9.61 -8.01 7.32
CA LYS A 53 8.39 -8.83 7.29
C LYS A 53 7.15 -8.01 6.93
N VAL A 54 7.04 -6.77 7.44
CA VAL A 54 5.92 -5.87 7.10
C VAL A 54 5.91 -5.53 5.61
N ILE A 55 7.02 -5.01 5.06
CA ILE A 55 7.05 -4.62 3.64
C ILE A 55 6.92 -5.83 2.70
N SER A 56 7.31 -7.03 3.14
CA SER A 56 7.11 -8.26 2.39
C SER A 56 5.65 -8.74 2.39
N ALA A 57 4.92 -8.55 3.49
CA ALA A 57 3.53 -8.99 3.63
C ALA A 57 2.51 -7.97 3.12
N PHE A 58 2.93 -6.71 2.98
CA PHE A 58 2.10 -5.58 2.56
C PHE A 58 2.83 -4.78 1.48
N PRO A 59 2.70 -5.17 0.19
CA PRO A 59 3.46 -4.56 -0.91
C PRO A 59 3.11 -3.08 -1.14
N ASP A 60 1.94 -2.63 -0.67
CA ASP A 60 1.55 -1.22 -0.73
C ASP A 60 2.28 -0.36 0.32
N VAL A 61 3.01 -0.97 1.27
CA VAL A 61 3.78 -0.27 2.30
C VAL A 61 5.19 0.00 1.80
N ASP A 62 5.49 1.26 1.51
CA ASP A 62 6.85 1.69 1.21
C ASP A 62 7.71 1.75 2.49
N LEU A 63 8.95 1.27 2.39
CA LEU A 63 9.91 1.23 3.49
C LEU A 63 10.27 2.63 3.99
N TYR A 64 10.53 3.56 3.08
CA TYR A 64 10.96 4.91 3.43
C TYR A 64 9.80 5.70 4.06
N TRP A 65 8.59 5.48 3.56
CA TRP A 65 7.37 6.01 4.19
C TRP A 65 7.18 5.44 5.59
N LEU A 66 7.27 4.13 5.77
CA LEU A 66 7.06 3.49 7.07
C LEU A 66 8.08 3.99 8.12
N LEU A 67 9.35 4.16 7.73
CA LEU A 67 10.40 4.55 8.66
C LEU A 67 10.51 6.07 8.89
N ASN A 68 10.33 6.89 7.86
CA ASN A 68 10.64 8.32 7.89
C ASN A 68 9.44 9.22 7.53
N GLY A 69 8.29 8.64 7.23
CA GLY A 69 7.07 9.38 6.86
C GLY A 69 7.14 10.07 5.49
N LYS A 70 8.16 9.75 4.68
CA LYS A 70 8.39 10.37 3.37
C LYS A 70 7.97 9.41 2.25
N GLY A 71 7.24 9.93 1.27
CA GLY A 71 6.60 9.11 0.24
C GLY A 71 5.09 9.01 0.50
N SER A 72 4.45 7.98 -0.02
CA SER A 72 3.01 7.78 0.08
C SER A 72 2.66 6.35 0.47
N PHE A 73 1.63 6.22 1.29
CA PHE A 73 0.93 4.96 1.53
C PHE A 73 -0.56 5.17 1.26
N PRO A 74 -1.22 4.27 0.50
CA PRO A 74 -0.64 3.12 -0.20
C PRO A 74 0.30 3.54 -1.35
N SER A 75 1.40 2.82 -1.53
CA SER A 75 2.37 3.04 -2.61
C SER A 75 1.81 2.49 -3.91
N ARG A 76 1.69 3.34 -4.93
CA ARG A 76 0.99 3.02 -6.18
C ARG A 76 1.79 2.18 -7.17
N SER A 77 2.96 1.67 -6.80
CA SER A 77 3.91 1.12 -7.76
C SER A 77 4.85 0.12 -7.10
N LYS A 78 4.40 -1.13 -7.02
CA LYS A 78 5.18 -2.35 -7.24
C LYS A 78 4.26 -3.45 -7.77
N THR A 79 3.63 -3.21 -8.92
CA THR A 79 3.41 -4.34 -9.83
C THR A 79 4.80 -4.88 -10.14
N ASN A 80 5.00 -6.16 -9.86
CA ASN A 80 6.17 -6.87 -10.33
C ASN A 80 6.07 -6.92 -11.86
N ASP A 81 6.50 -5.87 -12.53
CA ASP A 81 6.94 -5.92 -13.94
C ASP A 81 8.26 -6.70 -13.99
N VAL A 82 8.17 -7.99 -13.66
CA VAL A 82 9.09 -9.01 -14.15
C VAL A 82 8.42 -9.59 -15.38
N GLU A 83 8.32 -8.77 -16.44
CA GLU A 83 7.93 -9.27 -17.75
C GLU A 83 8.90 -8.75 -18.81
N LYS A 84 9.76 -9.68 -19.24
CA LYS A 84 10.41 -9.76 -20.56
C LYS A 84 11.17 -8.52 -21.03
N GLU A 85 12.46 -8.56 -20.75
CA GLU A 85 13.48 -7.98 -21.62
C GLU A 85 13.36 -8.64 -23.02
N ILE A 86 12.66 -7.97 -23.95
CA ILE A 86 12.74 -8.24 -25.39
C ILE A 86 13.20 -6.94 -26.04
N VAL A 87 14.49 -6.94 -26.41
CA VAL A 87 15.14 -6.20 -27.51
C VAL A 87 14.24 -5.34 -28.39
N VAL A 88 14.51 -4.03 -28.46
CA VAL A 88 14.75 -3.30 -29.73
C VAL A 88 15.64 -2.06 -29.46
N ALA A 89 16.76 -1.96 -30.20
CA ALA A 89 17.66 -0.80 -30.26
C ALA A 89 17.04 0.36 -31.09
N PRO A 90 17.63 1.57 -31.11
CA PRO A 90 16.90 2.82 -31.32
C PRO A 90 16.78 3.22 -32.79
N GLU A 91 15.61 3.72 -33.19
CA GLU A 91 15.45 4.54 -34.38
C GLU A 91 14.70 5.84 -34.08
N THR A 92 14.97 6.81 -34.92
CA THR A 92 15.16 8.21 -34.58
C THR A 92 14.07 9.07 -35.23
N GLN A 93 13.71 10.18 -34.56
CA GLN A 93 13.07 11.43 -35.06
C GLN A 93 11.52 11.54 -34.97
N PRO A 94 10.95 12.77 -34.95
CA PRO A 94 11.43 14.06 -34.42
C PRO A 94 10.42 14.78 -33.49
N LYS A 95 10.92 15.69 -32.64
CA LYS A 95 10.16 16.60 -31.75
C LYS A 95 9.43 17.71 -32.51
N LYS A 96 8.21 18.06 -32.06
CA LYS A 96 7.62 19.42 -31.85
C LYS A 96 6.14 19.31 -31.43
N PRO A 97 5.51 20.32 -30.79
CA PRO A 97 5.99 21.28 -29.79
C PRO A 97 5.17 21.21 -28.47
N ILE A 98 5.70 21.85 -27.43
CA ILE A 98 5.14 21.97 -26.08
C ILE A 98 3.75 22.62 -26.12
N GLN A 99 2.74 21.95 -25.58
CA GLN A 99 1.45 22.55 -25.21
C GLN A 99 1.31 22.58 -23.68
N GLN A 100 0.71 23.67 -23.21
CA GLN A 100 0.67 24.17 -21.84
C GLN A 100 0.15 23.15 -20.82
N TYR A 101 0.77 23.14 -19.64
CA TYR A 101 0.28 22.41 -18.46
C TYR A 101 -1.11 22.93 -18.08
N VAL A 102 -2.12 22.09 -18.29
CA VAL A 102 -3.38 22.13 -17.56
C VAL A 102 -3.40 20.95 -16.61
N ASP A 103 -3.60 21.27 -15.33
CA ASP A 103 -3.67 20.34 -14.22
C ASP A 103 -4.71 19.23 -14.49
N PRO A 104 -4.35 17.93 -14.57
CA PRO A 104 -5.31 16.85 -14.75
C PRO A 104 -5.84 16.31 -13.41
N SER A 105 -5.86 17.15 -12.37
CA SER A 105 -6.28 16.76 -11.02
C SER A 105 -7.78 16.92 -10.80
N GLU A 106 -8.61 16.40 -11.69
CA GLU A 106 -10.01 16.09 -11.38
C GLU A 106 -10.54 15.03 -12.36
N LYS A 107 -9.86 13.88 -12.42
CA LYS A 107 -10.51 12.67 -12.90
C LYS A 107 -11.57 12.28 -11.87
N HIS A 108 -12.81 12.69 -12.10
CA HIS A 108 -13.98 12.13 -11.44
C HIS A 108 -13.87 10.60 -11.53
N LYS A 109 -13.71 9.94 -10.38
CA LYS A 109 -13.71 8.47 -10.32
C LYS A 109 -15.14 8.03 -10.60
N THR A 110 -15.35 7.30 -11.70
CA THR A 110 -16.61 6.61 -12.00
C THR A 110 -16.62 5.26 -11.29
N ILE A 111 -17.80 4.81 -10.84
CA ILE A 111 -17.94 3.57 -10.07
C ILE A 111 -18.16 2.44 -11.06
N GLU A 112 -17.14 1.62 -11.31
CA GLU A 112 -17.25 0.49 -12.25
C GLU A 112 -18.21 -0.61 -11.76
N LYS A 113 -18.15 -0.95 -10.47
CA LYS A 113 -18.91 -2.07 -9.89
C LYS A 113 -19.09 -1.95 -8.38
N ILE A 114 -20.26 -2.33 -7.87
CA ILE A 114 -20.58 -2.46 -6.45
C ILE A 114 -20.92 -3.93 -6.15
N ILE A 115 -20.33 -4.51 -5.11
CA ILE A 115 -20.67 -5.85 -4.61
C ILE A 115 -21.16 -5.70 -3.16
N ILE A 116 -22.39 -6.12 -2.90
CA ILE A 116 -23.04 -6.10 -1.59
C ILE A 116 -23.08 -7.53 -1.05
N PHE A 117 -22.53 -7.76 0.14
CA PHE A 117 -22.63 -9.04 0.84
C PHE A 117 -23.71 -8.98 1.93
N TYR A 118 -24.50 -10.04 2.03
CA TYR A 118 -25.55 -10.20 3.03
C TYR A 118 -25.09 -11.15 4.14
N THR A 119 -25.73 -11.06 5.31
CA THR A 119 -25.38 -11.89 6.48
C THR A 119 -25.71 -13.37 6.30
N ASP A 120 -26.52 -13.72 5.31
CA ASP A 120 -26.80 -15.10 4.91
C ASP A 120 -25.73 -15.68 3.96
N GLY A 121 -24.67 -14.91 3.68
CA GLY A 121 -23.59 -15.30 2.77
C GLY A 121 -23.90 -15.07 1.29
N SER A 122 -25.09 -14.59 0.94
CA SER A 122 -25.41 -14.19 -0.43
C SER A 122 -24.73 -12.86 -0.81
N PHE A 123 -24.60 -12.60 -2.12
CA PHE A 123 -24.13 -11.30 -2.60
C PHE A 123 -24.93 -10.80 -3.81
N LYS A 124 -24.95 -9.48 -4.00
CA LYS A 124 -25.45 -8.83 -5.22
C LYS A 124 -24.39 -7.94 -5.83
N ALA A 125 -24.19 -8.08 -7.14
CA ALA A 125 -23.29 -7.24 -7.92
C ALA A 125 -24.11 -6.27 -8.79
N TYR A 126 -23.73 -5.00 -8.78
CA TYR A 126 -24.28 -3.94 -9.62
C TYR A 126 -23.15 -3.35 -10.46
N ASN A 127 -23.35 -3.24 -11.77
CA ASN A 127 -22.44 -2.52 -12.66
C ASN A 127 -23.12 -1.20 -13.07
N GLU A 128 -22.32 -0.19 -13.41
CA GLU A 128 -22.86 1.12 -13.84
C GLU A 128 -23.65 1.02 -15.15
N ASN A 129 -23.38 0.00 -15.97
CA ASN A 129 -24.11 -0.32 -17.19
C ASN A 129 -24.93 -1.60 -16.97
N GLY A 130 -26.26 -1.44 -17.01
CA GLY A 130 -27.27 -2.44 -16.62
C GLY A 130 -27.18 -3.80 -17.30
#